data_AF-A0A7K0BEM4-F1
#
_entry.id   AF-A0A7K0BEM4-F1
#
_cell.length_a   1.000
_cell.length_b   1.000
_cell.length_c   1.000
_cell.angle_alpha   90.00
_cell.angle_beta   90.00
_cell.angle_gamma   90.00
#
_symmetry.space_group_name_H-M   'P 1'
#
loop_
_entity.id
_entity.type
_entity.pdbx_description
1 polymer ?
#
loop_
_entity_poly.entity_id
_entity_poly.type
_entity_poly.pdbx_seq_one_letter_code
_entity_poly.pdbx_strand_id
1 'polypeptide(L)'
;MSTNSQDQEIDLGQIGSGIKNFFNNCLNTFFDFIFFVKKKIILIGILFIAGIVLGVVIDKKHSYIQKMILIPNFGSNEYLYNKISLLESKLKEQDSAFFKSIGITNIEEIGKIEIKPINGIYSFINSKDNALNFEFIKLMAEDGNIEKIIKEDVTSKNYYQHELVINTSKAFKRNELIDPILKFLQDSDHFNKLKTIYQENITAKIAINNELIKQIDELIVSFSQSKPSGSVTISENSGLNGIINKKDELIKENQYKLLHNVEYDKIVKDQSIVSNQINSSGLKNKMKFILPILFVFLYLGFYKFYTLYKKQLARINS
;
A
#
# COMPACT_ATOMS: atom_id res chain seq x y z
N MET A 1 -13.94 67.75 17.31
CA MET A 1 -12.48 67.96 17.33
C MET A 1 -11.93 67.44 18.65
N SER A 2 -10.77 66.79 18.55
CA SER A 2 -9.83 66.26 19.56
C SER A 2 -10.34 65.23 20.57
N THR A 3 -10.09 63.97 20.18
CA THR A 3 -9.61 62.86 21.01
C THR A 3 -8.66 63.31 22.12
N ASN A 4 -8.97 62.98 23.37
CA ASN A 4 -7.96 62.92 24.42
C ASN A 4 -7.79 61.45 24.82
N SER A 5 -6.99 60.76 24.00
CA SER A 5 -6.36 59.49 24.38
C SER A 5 -5.35 59.85 25.46
N GLN A 6 -5.77 59.84 26.73
CA GLN A 6 -4.80 59.72 27.81
C GLN A 6 -4.21 58.32 27.68
N ASP A 7 -2.91 58.30 27.38
CA ASP A 7 -2.06 57.12 27.37
C ASP A 7 -2.44 56.18 28.51
N GLN A 8 -3.15 55.10 28.17
CA GLN A 8 -3.09 53.88 28.96
C GLN A 8 -1.67 53.36 28.76
N GLU A 9 -0.71 53.92 29.52
CA GLU A 9 0.54 53.25 29.75
C GLU A 9 0.18 51.82 30.18
N ILE A 10 0.53 50.86 29.33
CA ILE A 10 0.44 49.46 29.69
C ILE A 10 1.38 49.30 30.88
N ASP A 11 0.80 49.29 32.08
CA ASP A 11 1.54 49.15 33.32
C ASP A 11 2.20 47.77 33.31
N LEU A 12 3.48 47.74 32.93
CA LEU A 12 4.31 46.54 32.87
C LEU A 12 4.37 45.85 34.25
N GLY A 13 4.11 46.58 35.34
CA GLY A 13 3.94 46.04 36.69
C GLY A 13 2.65 45.22 36.86
N GLN A 14 1.55 45.61 36.22
CA GLN A 14 0.30 44.83 36.19
C GLN A 14 0.43 43.56 35.35
N ILE A 15 1.14 43.62 34.22
CA ILE A 15 1.45 42.43 33.41
C ILE A 15 2.40 41.49 34.16
N GLY A 16 3.47 42.02 34.78
CA GLY A 16 4.43 41.23 35.56
C GLY A 16 3.80 40.56 36.78
N SER A 17 2.90 41.25 37.48
CA SER A 17 2.12 40.66 38.59
C SER A 17 1.10 39.61 38.09
N GLY A 18 0.48 39.82 36.93
CA GLY A 18 -0.38 38.84 36.27
C GLY A 18 0.37 37.55 35.89
N ILE A 19 1.56 37.67 35.31
CA ILE A 19 2.43 36.53 34.96
C ILE A 19 2.89 35.79 36.21
N LYS A 20 3.33 36.52 37.25
CA LYS A 20 3.75 35.94 38.53
C LYS A 20 2.60 35.19 39.21
N ASN A 21 1.40 35.76 39.19
CA ASN A 21 0.20 35.12 39.71
C ASN A 21 -0.17 33.87 38.90
N PHE A 22 -0.08 33.91 37.56
CA PHE A 22 -0.28 32.75 36.71
C PHE A 22 0.70 31.61 37.03
N PHE A 23 2.00 31.91 37.16
CA PHE A 23 3.02 30.92 37.51
C PHE A 23 2.82 30.34 38.91
N ASN A 24 2.53 31.17 39.90
CA ASN A 24 2.23 30.71 41.25
C ASN A 24 0.98 29.81 41.27
N ASN A 25 -0.05 30.15 40.50
CA ASN A 25 -1.26 29.35 40.40
C ASN A 25 -0.99 28.02 39.68
N CYS A 26 -0.13 28.02 38.66
CA CYS A 26 0.32 26.81 37.96
C CYS A 26 1.10 25.89 38.90
N LEU A 27 2.06 26.44 39.67
CA LEU A 27 2.83 25.70 40.68
C LEU A 27 1.93 25.12 41.78
N ASN A 28 1.01 25.91 42.32
CA ASN A 28 0.05 25.42 43.32
C ASN A 28 -0.84 24.31 42.75
N THR A 29 -1.34 24.47 41.52
CA THR A 29 -2.12 23.43 40.83
C THR A 29 -1.31 22.15 40.63
N PHE A 30 0.00 22.27 40.37
CA PHE A 30 0.90 21.14 40.22
C PHE A 30 1.14 20.41 41.55
N PHE A 31 1.40 21.13 42.64
CA PHE A 31 1.53 20.53 43.97
C PHE A 31 0.22 19.90 44.46
N ASP A 32 -0.91 20.55 44.23
CA ASP A 32 -2.25 19.99 44.50
C ASP A 32 -2.48 18.70 43.72
N PHE A 33 -2.02 18.64 42.47
CA PHE A 33 -2.07 17.42 41.67
C PHE A 33 -1.21 16.31 42.27
N ILE A 34 0.02 16.60 42.72
CA ILE A 34 0.89 15.63 43.40
C ILE A 34 0.22 15.11 44.68
N PHE A 35 -0.32 15.99 45.52
CA PHE A 35 -1.00 15.60 46.75
C PHE A 35 -2.26 14.79 46.48
N PHE A 36 -3.00 15.13 45.42
CA PHE A 36 -4.16 14.36 44.98
C PHE A 36 -3.76 12.95 44.56
N VAL A 37 -2.72 12.81 43.73
CA VAL A 37 -2.20 11.51 43.29
C VAL A 37 -1.73 10.70 44.49
N LYS A 38 -0.98 11.31 45.43
CA LYS A 38 -0.56 10.66 46.69
C LYS A 38 -1.75 10.18 47.52
N LYS A 39 -2.81 11.01 47.65
CA LYS A 39 -4.02 10.68 48.42
C LYS A 39 -4.85 9.57 47.78
N LYS A 40 -4.85 9.48 46.45
CA LYS A 40 -5.63 8.49 45.68
C LYS A 40 -4.77 7.40 45.05
N ILE A 41 -3.53 7.22 45.54
CA ILE A 41 -2.54 6.34 44.91
C ILE A 41 -3.01 4.88 44.83
N ILE A 42 -3.73 4.39 45.87
CA ILE A 42 -4.28 3.03 45.89
C ILE A 42 -5.32 2.86 44.79
N LEU A 43 -6.24 3.81 44.64
CA LEU A 43 -7.29 3.75 43.62
C LEU A 43 -6.71 3.86 42.21
N ILE A 44 -5.74 4.77 42.01
CA ILE A 44 -5.00 4.91 40.75
C ILE A 44 -4.27 3.61 40.42
N GLY A 45 -3.62 2.99 41.42
CA GLY A 45 -2.93 1.71 41.27
C GLY A 45 -3.87 0.56 40.87
N ILE A 46 -5.04 0.45 41.50
CA ILE A 46 -6.06 -0.54 41.13
C ILE A 46 -6.53 -0.33 39.69
N LEU A 47 -6.82 0.92 39.31
CA LEU A 47 -7.26 1.26 37.96
C LEU A 47 -6.20 0.95 36.91
N PHE A 48 -4.93 1.23 37.24
CA PHE A 48 -3.79 0.92 36.40
C PHE A 48 -3.63 -0.59 36.20
N ILE A 49 -3.68 -1.38 37.28
CA ILE A 49 -3.63 -2.84 37.21
C ILE A 49 -4.83 -3.39 36.43
N ALA A 50 -6.03 -2.89 36.65
CA ALA A 50 -7.22 -3.27 35.89
C ALA A 50 -7.05 -2.98 34.39
N GLY A 51 -6.47 -1.83 34.05
CA GLY A 51 -6.12 -1.48 32.68
C GLY A 51 -5.09 -2.44 32.07
N ILE A 52 -4.09 -2.88 32.83
CA ILE A 52 -3.11 -3.88 32.36
C ILE A 52 -3.80 -5.21 32.09
N VAL A 53 -4.60 -5.70 33.06
CA VAL A 53 -5.31 -6.99 32.95
C VAL A 53 -6.22 -7.00 31.73
N LEU A 54 -7.05 -5.96 31.56
CA LEU A 54 -7.92 -5.83 30.39
C LEU A 54 -7.12 -5.69 29.09
N GLY A 55 -6.04 -4.92 29.10
CA GLY A 55 -5.18 -4.75 27.94
C GLY A 55 -4.51 -6.05 27.50
N VAL A 56 -4.07 -6.89 28.43
CA VAL A 56 -3.54 -8.23 28.11
C VAL A 56 -4.62 -9.14 27.51
N VAL A 57 -5.86 -9.10 28.03
CA VAL A 57 -6.97 -9.90 27.48
C VAL A 57 -7.31 -9.46 26.05
N ILE A 58 -7.30 -8.16 25.77
CA ILE A 58 -7.56 -7.62 24.43
C ILE A 58 -6.38 -7.94 23.48
N ASP A 59 -5.15 -7.78 23.94
CA ASP A 59 -3.94 -8.05 23.15
C ASP A 59 -3.73 -9.55 22.83
N LYS A 60 -4.35 -10.46 23.59
CA LYS A 60 -4.37 -11.91 23.29
C LYS A 60 -5.08 -12.26 21.98
N LYS A 61 -5.99 -11.41 21.49
CA LYS A 61 -6.60 -11.60 20.17
C LYS A 61 -5.60 -11.16 19.10
N HIS A 62 -4.80 -12.11 18.62
CA HIS A 62 -3.87 -11.85 17.54
C HIS A 62 -4.62 -11.45 16.28
N SER A 63 -4.16 -10.40 15.61
CA SER A 63 -4.57 -10.10 14.25
C SER A 63 -3.47 -10.56 13.31
N TYR A 64 -3.85 -11.13 12.18
CA TYR A 64 -2.95 -11.65 11.18
C TYR A 64 -3.09 -10.83 9.89
N ILE A 65 -2.00 -10.70 9.16
CA ILE A 65 -1.94 -10.07 7.85
C ILE A 65 -1.60 -11.16 6.83
N GLN A 66 -2.42 -11.27 5.80
CA GLN A 66 -2.08 -11.96 4.55
C GLN A 66 -1.62 -10.90 3.56
N LYS A 67 -0.46 -11.09 2.93
CA LYS A 67 0.04 -10.22 1.86
C LYS A 67 0.21 -11.01 0.58
N MET A 68 -0.23 -10.44 -0.54
CA MET A 68 -0.03 -10.99 -1.87
C MET A 68 0.53 -9.90 -2.78
N ILE A 69 1.61 -10.22 -3.49
CA ILE A 69 2.13 -9.38 -4.57
C ILE A 69 1.52 -9.89 -5.87
N LEU A 70 0.75 -9.02 -6.52
CA LEU A 70 -0.06 -9.32 -7.70
C LEU A 70 0.44 -8.51 -8.90
N ILE A 71 0.43 -9.14 -10.07
CA ILE A 71 0.75 -8.51 -11.36
C ILE A 71 -0.51 -8.62 -12.25
N PRO A 72 -1.20 -7.50 -12.56
CA PRO A 72 -2.30 -7.49 -13.51
C PRO A 72 -1.76 -7.58 -14.94
N ASN A 73 -2.19 -8.59 -15.70
CA ASN A 73 -1.83 -8.78 -17.09
C ASN A 73 -2.91 -8.24 -18.02
N PHE A 74 -2.58 -8.07 -19.31
CA PHE A 74 -3.54 -7.74 -20.38
C PHE A 74 -4.32 -6.42 -20.14
N GLY A 75 -3.71 -5.46 -19.44
CA GLY A 75 -4.37 -4.20 -19.07
C GLY A 75 -5.47 -4.36 -18.01
N SER A 76 -5.43 -5.43 -17.21
CA SER A 76 -6.46 -5.72 -16.21
C SER A 76 -6.32 -4.93 -14.90
N ASN A 77 -5.56 -3.83 -14.88
CA ASN A 77 -5.31 -3.01 -13.70
C ASN A 77 -6.62 -2.53 -13.07
N GLU A 78 -7.48 -1.82 -13.81
CA GLU A 78 -8.78 -1.37 -13.29
C GLU A 78 -9.71 -2.54 -12.93
N TYR A 79 -9.63 -3.65 -13.67
CA TYR A 79 -10.39 -4.86 -13.33
C TYR A 79 -9.99 -5.43 -11.96
N LEU A 80 -8.69 -5.49 -11.67
CA LEU A 80 -8.17 -5.94 -10.38
C LEU A 80 -8.68 -5.02 -9.25
N TYR A 81 -8.52 -3.70 -9.38
CA TYR A 81 -9.00 -2.75 -8.37
C TYR A 81 -10.52 -2.84 -8.16
N ASN A 82 -11.30 -2.98 -9.23
CA ASN A 82 -12.75 -3.11 -9.13
C ASN A 82 -13.17 -4.43 -8.45
N LYS A 83 -12.51 -5.55 -8.76
CA LYS A 83 -12.76 -6.84 -8.08
C LYS A 83 -12.42 -6.76 -6.59
N ILE A 84 -11.31 -6.14 -6.22
CA ILE A 84 -10.95 -5.96 -4.80
C ILE A 84 -11.91 -5.00 -4.09
N SER A 85 -12.31 -3.90 -4.75
CA SER A 85 -13.32 -2.96 -4.22
C SER A 85 -14.65 -3.66 -3.97
N LEU A 86 -15.07 -4.55 -4.88
CA LEU A 86 -16.26 -5.39 -4.69
C LEU A 86 -16.11 -6.33 -3.49
N LEU A 87 -14.97 -7.02 -3.33
CA LEU A 87 -14.72 -7.86 -2.15
C LEU A 87 -14.83 -7.05 -0.85
N GLU A 88 -14.23 -5.86 -0.81
CA GLU A 88 -14.27 -4.99 0.37
C GLU A 88 -15.69 -4.44 0.64
N SER A 89 -16.46 -4.09 -0.40
CA SER A 89 -17.87 -3.68 -0.25
C SER A 89 -18.72 -4.83 0.32
N LYS A 90 -18.58 -6.03 -0.26
CA LYS A 90 -19.29 -7.23 0.21
C LYS A 90 -18.90 -7.64 1.62
N LEU A 91 -17.65 -7.40 2.01
CA LEU A 91 -17.19 -7.63 3.38
C LEU A 91 -17.89 -6.68 4.36
N LYS A 92 -18.01 -5.39 4.01
CA LYS A 92 -18.72 -4.38 4.81
C LYS A 92 -20.21 -4.67 4.93
N GLU A 93 -20.81 -5.21 3.87
CA GLU A 93 -22.21 -5.68 3.86
C GLU A 93 -22.41 -7.00 4.63
N GLN A 94 -21.33 -7.67 5.07
CA GLN A 94 -21.36 -9.01 5.66
C GLN A 94 -22.09 -10.05 4.79
N ASP A 95 -21.92 -9.96 3.46
CA ASP A 95 -22.61 -10.80 2.48
C ASP A 95 -22.05 -12.26 2.46
N SER A 96 -22.46 -13.05 3.44
CA SER A 96 -22.03 -14.45 3.58
C SER A 96 -22.37 -15.31 2.35
N ALA A 97 -23.46 -15.00 1.64
CA ALA A 97 -23.85 -15.75 0.45
C ALA A 97 -22.85 -15.54 -0.69
N PHE A 98 -22.45 -14.29 -0.94
CA PHE A 98 -21.40 -13.96 -1.90
C PHE A 98 -20.07 -14.66 -1.55
N PHE A 99 -19.61 -14.55 -0.30
CA PHE A 99 -18.33 -15.15 0.09
C PHE A 99 -18.35 -16.68 -0.01
N LYS A 100 -19.47 -17.34 0.35
CA LYS A 100 -19.63 -18.78 0.15
C LYS A 100 -19.57 -19.15 -1.32
N SER A 101 -20.15 -18.34 -2.21
CA SER A 101 -20.13 -18.60 -3.66
C SER A 101 -18.72 -18.61 -4.25
N ILE A 102 -17.80 -17.81 -3.68
CA ILE A 102 -16.39 -17.79 -4.09
C ILE A 102 -15.51 -18.75 -3.28
N GLY A 103 -16.06 -19.47 -2.29
CA GLY A 103 -15.36 -20.50 -1.52
C GLY A 103 -14.82 -20.07 -0.15
N ILE A 104 -15.32 -18.97 0.42
CA ILE A 104 -14.90 -18.43 1.71
C ILE A 104 -16.06 -18.53 2.70
N THR A 105 -15.88 -19.25 3.81
CA THR A 105 -16.96 -19.48 4.79
C THR A 105 -16.87 -18.59 6.03
N ASN A 106 -15.67 -18.23 6.48
CA ASN A 106 -15.43 -17.59 7.77
C ASN A 106 -15.26 -16.07 7.63
N ILE A 107 -16.27 -15.41 7.05
CA ILE A 107 -16.23 -13.97 6.76
C ILE A 107 -16.06 -13.10 8.02
N GLU A 108 -16.62 -13.50 9.16
CA GLU A 108 -16.58 -12.76 10.43
C GLU A 108 -15.14 -12.54 10.95
N GLU A 109 -14.22 -13.35 10.47
CA GLU A 109 -12.81 -13.34 10.89
C GLU A 109 -11.93 -12.51 9.95
N ILE A 110 -12.53 -11.95 8.90
CA ILE A 110 -11.89 -11.08 7.92
C ILE A 110 -12.26 -9.64 8.30
N GLY A 111 -11.24 -8.83 8.60
CA GLY A 111 -11.43 -7.46 9.06
C GLY A 111 -11.43 -6.43 7.93
N LYS A 112 -10.48 -6.53 6.99
CA LYS A 112 -10.32 -5.54 5.92
C LYS A 112 -9.52 -6.12 4.76
N ILE A 113 -9.90 -5.76 3.53
CA ILE A 113 -9.19 -6.09 2.29
C ILE A 113 -8.78 -4.76 1.63
N GLU A 114 -7.49 -4.56 1.41
CA GLU A 114 -6.95 -3.38 0.74
C GLU A 114 -5.98 -3.78 -0.36
N ILE A 115 -6.01 -3.08 -1.49
CA ILE A 115 -4.98 -3.17 -2.52
C ILE A 115 -4.30 -1.82 -2.69
N LYS A 116 -2.97 -1.83 -2.83
CA LYS A 116 -2.16 -0.64 -3.07
C LYS A 116 -1.12 -0.92 -4.15
N PRO A 117 -0.77 0.06 -4.98
CA PRO A 117 0.33 -0.09 -5.92
C PRO A 117 1.67 -0.11 -5.19
N ILE A 118 2.59 -0.94 -5.66
CA ILE A 118 4.00 -0.89 -5.23
C ILE A 118 4.70 0.12 -6.11
N ASN A 119 5.38 1.09 -5.51
CA ASN A 119 6.08 2.12 -6.27
C ASN A 119 7.13 1.49 -7.20
N GLY A 120 6.78 1.47 -8.48
CA GLY A 120 7.60 0.92 -9.57
C GLY A 120 7.93 1.99 -10.60
N ILE A 121 8.15 3.24 -10.17
CA ILE A 121 8.35 4.36 -11.10
C ILE A 121 9.48 4.10 -12.11
N TYR A 122 10.58 3.49 -11.68
CA TYR A 122 11.69 3.14 -12.58
C TYR A 122 11.28 2.13 -13.66
N SER A 123 10.58 1.06 -13.29
CA SER A 123 10.04 0.11 -14.26
C SER A 123 8.99 0.73 -15.17
N PHE A 124 8.19 1.66 -14.65
CA PHE A 124 7.14 2.34 -15.39
C PHE A 124 7.69 3.25 -16.49
N ILE A 125 8.76 4.01 -16.21
CA ILE A 125 9.38 4.92 -17.19
C ILE A 125 10.39 4.24 -18.12
N ASN A 126 10.97 3.10 -17.70
CA ASN A 126 12.04 2.43 -18.43
C ASN A 126 11.56 1.18 -19.20
N SER A 127 10.26 0.88 -19.21
CA SER A 127 9.74 -0.24 -19.99
C SER A 127 9.90 0.03 -21.47
N LYS A 128 10.51 -0.91 -22.21
CA LYS A 128 10.71 -0.82 -23.68
C LYS A 128 9.41 -0.55 -24.44
N ASP A 129 8.29 -1.05 -23.91
CA ASP A 129 6.97 -0.93 -24.52
C ASP A 129 6.31 0.43 -24.29
N ASN A 130 6.83 1.25 -23.36
CA ASN A 130 6.22 2.54 -22.99
C ASN A 130 7.25 3.67 -22.86
N ALA A 131 8.05 3.91 -23.91
CA ALA A 131 8.95 5.07 -23.97
C ALA A 131 8.22 6.42 -23.72
N LEU A 132 6.92 6.46 -24.01
CA LEU A 132 6.04 7.60 -23.75
C LEU A 132 5.77 7.86 -22.26
N ASN A 133 5.96 6.87 -21.38
CA ASN A 133 5.72 7.06 -19.94
C ASN A 133 6.73 8.03 -19.34
N PHE A 134 7.98 8.02 -19.82
CA PHE A 134 8.99 8.99 -19.39
C PHE A 134 8.59 10.41 -19.81
N GLU A 135 8.11 10.58 -21.04
CA GLU A 135 7.66 11.88 -21.56
C GLU A 135 6.43 12.39 -20.81
N PHE A 136 5.45 11.52 -20.54
CA PHE A 136 4.28 11.86 -19.72
C PHE A 136 4.68 12.33 -18.31
N ILE A 137 5.53 11.57 -17.61
CA ILE A 137 5.98 11.95 -16.27
C ILE A 137 6.78 13.26 -16.32
N LYS A 138 7.60 13.45 -17.35
CA LYS A 138 8.35 14.70 -17.56
C LYS A 138 7.41 15.90 -17.73
N LEU A 139 6.37 15.78 -18.56
CA LEU A 139 5.37 16.85 -18.75
C LEU A 139 4.62 17.17 -17.45
N MET A 140 4.15 16.15 -16.74
CA MET A 140 3.44 16.36 -15.48
C MET A 140 4.37 16.97 -14.41
N ALA A 141 5.66 16.62 -14.42
CA ALA A 141 6.65 17.16 -13.51
C ALA A 141 6.90 18.67 -13.69
N GLU A 142 6.60 19.24 -14.87
CA GLU A 142 6.70 20.68 -15.13
C GLU A 142 5.77 21.50 -14.21
N ASP A 143 4.65 20.92 -13.78
CA ASP A 143 3.71 21.53 -12.81
C ASP A 143 4.20 21.46 -11.34
N GLY A 144 5.39 20.89 -11.09
CA GLY A 144 6.17 21.12 -9.87
C GLY A 144 5.96 20.14 -8.70
N ASN A 145 5.11 19.12 -8.80
CA ASN A 145 4.92 18.13 -7.73
C ASN A 145 4.98 16.67 -8.20
N ILE A 146 6.19 16.23 -8.54
CA ILE A 146 6.51 14.86 -8.98
C ILE A 146 6.04 13.81 -7.97
N GLU A 147 6.22 14.05 -6.67
CA GLU A 147 5.83 13.11 -5.64
C GLU A 147 4.32 12.84 -5.65
N LYS A 148 3.51 13.90 -5.85
CA LYS A 148 2.06 13.78 -5.99
C LYS A 148 1.70 12.97 -7.23
N ILE A 149 2.31 13.24 -8.38
CA ILE A 149 2.03 12.56 -9.64
C ILE A 149 2.35 11.06 -9.57
N ILE A 150 3.46 10.70 -8.93
CA ILE A 150 3.87 9.31 -8.71
C ILE A 150 2.85 8.58 -7.81
N LYS A 151 2.27 9.27 -6.83
CA LYS A 151 1.34 8.68 -5.86
C LYS A 151 -0.12 8.71 -6.30
N GLU A 152 -0.49 9.58 -7.24
CA GLU A 152 -1.85 9.68 -7.75
C GLU A 152 -2.31 8.36 -8.39
N ASP A 153 -3.58 8.01 -8.19
CA ASP A 153 -4.16 6.73 -8.64
C ASP A 153 -4.00 6.55 -10.16
N VAL A 154 -4.13 7.63 -10.95
CA VAL A 154 -4.00 7.59 -12.40
C VAL A 154 -2.63 7.08 -12.86
N THR A 155 -1.56 7.38 -12.12
CA THR A 155 -0.20 6.91 -12.43
C THR A 155 0.06 5.59 -11.74
N SER A 156 -0.19 5.54 -10.43
CA SER A 156 0.25 4.45 -9.58
C SER A 156 -0.51 3.13 -9.84
N LYS A 157 -1.76 3.18 -10.30
CA LYS A 157 -2.49 1.97 -10.74
C LYS A 157 -1.85 1.29 -11.95
N ASN A 158 -1.07 2.01 -12.74
CA ASN A 158 -0.35 1.47 -13.91
C ASN A 158 1.04 0.92 -13.57
N TYR A 159 1.40 0.87 -12.29
CA TYR A 159 2.63 0.19 -11.86
C TYR A 159 2.55 -1.31 -12.07
N TYR A 160 3.73 -1.92 -12.16
CA TYR A 160 3.86 -3.33 -12.52
C TYR A 160 3.31 -4.27 -11.44
N GLN A 161 3.50 -3.91 -10.17
CA GLN A 161 3.17 -4.74 -9.02
C GLN A 161 2.21 -4.03 -8.08
N HIS A 162 1.33 -4.82 -7.47
CA HIS A 162 0.36 -4.36 -6.49
C HIS A 162 0.39 -5.25 -5.25
N GLU A 163 0.32 -4.63 -4.07
CA GLU A 163 0.22 -5.33 -2.80
C GLU A 163 -1.27 -5.42 -2.40
N LEU A 164 -1.79 -6.64 -2.33
CA LEU A 164 -3.07 -6.95 -1.70
C LEU A 164 -2.82 -7.37 -0.24
N VAL A 165 -3.47 -6.67 0.69
CA VAL A 165 -3.34 -6.86 2.13
C VAL A 165 -4.71 -7.24 2.70
N ILE A 166 -4.77 -8.38 3.39
CA ILE A 166 -5.98 -8.85 4.06
C ILE A 166 -5.70 -8.97 5.55
N ASN A 167 -6.48 -8.25 6.36
CA ASN A 167 -6.44 -8.33 7.81
C ASN A 167 -7.44 -9.39 8.29
N THR A 168 -6.99 -10.27 9.18
CA THR A 168 -7.80 -11.33 9.79
C THR A 168 -7.62 -11.36 11.31
N SER A 169 -8.60 -11.88 12.04
CA SER A 169 -8.56 -12.10 13.51
C SER A 169 -8.03 -13.47 13.91
N LYS A 170 -7.86 -14.38 12.94
CA LYS A 170 -7.21 -15.68 13.14
C LYS A 170 -6.34 -16.05 11.95
N ALA A 171 -5.48 -17.04 12.15
CA ALA A 171 -4.75 -17.64 11.05
C ALA A 171 -5.72 -18.39 10.13
N PHE A 172 -5.51 -18.28 8.82
CA PHE A 172 -6.25 -19.01 7.79
C PHE A 172 -5.31 -19.96 7.05
N LYS A 173 -5.83 -21.10 6.60
CA LYS A 173 -5.12 -21.88 5.59
C LYS A 173 -5.23 -21.20 4.24
N ARG A 174 -4.22 -21.39 3.39
CA ARG A 174 -4.17 -20.77 2.06
C ARG A 174 -5.42 -21.09 1.23
N ASN A 175 -5.87 -22.35 1.25
CA ASN A 175 -7.04 -22.81 0.51
C ASN A 175 -8.39 -22.30 1.05
N GLU A 176 -8.43 -21.76 2.28
CA GLU A 176 -9.66 -21.25 2.90
C GLU A 176 -9.91 -19.76 2.59
N LEU A 177 -8.88 -19.04 2.13
CA LEU A 177 -8.95 -17.59 1.92
C LEU A 177 -8.21 -17.12 0.67
N ILE A 178 -6.93 -17.46 0.56
CA ILE A 178 -6.04 -16.95 -0.51
C ILE A 178 -6.42 -17.55 -1.86
N ASP A 179 -6.50 -18.88 -1.97
CA ASP A 179 -6.80 -19.53 -3.24
C ASP A 179 -8.21 -19.18 -3.77
N PRO A 180 -9.27 -19.11 -2.93
CA PRO A 180 -10.57 -18.56 -3.31
C PRO A 180 -10.51 -17.16 -3.93
N ILE A 181 -9.76 -16.23 -3.30
CA ILE A 181 -9.60 -14.87 -3.80
C ILE A 181 -8.84 -14.86 -5.13
N LEU A 182 -7.73 -15.59 -5.22
CA LEU A 182 -6.96 -15.68 -6.45
C LEU A 182 -7.79 -16.27 -7.59
N LYS A 183 -8.65 -17.24 -7.31
CA LYS A 183 -9.59 -17.81 -8.29
C LYS A 183 -10.64 -16.79 -8.73
N PHE A 184 -11.23 -16.04 -7.80
CA PHE A 184 -12.20 -14.98 -8.10
C PHE A 184 -11.61 -13.87 -8.99
N LEU A 185 -10.32 -13.59 -8.86
CA LEU A 185 -9.60 -12.64 -9.73
C LEU A 185 -9.42 -13.16 -11.16
N GLN A 186 -9.50 -14.48 -11.42
CA GLN A 186 -9.43 -15.03 -12.79
C GLN A 186 -10.79 -15.10 -13.50
N ASP A 187 -11.86 -14.70 -12.83
CA ASP A 187 -13.23 -14.85 -13.32
C ASP A 187 -13.65 -13.67 -14.23
N SER A 188 -13.28 -13.78 -15.51
CA SER A 188 -13.68 -12.85 -16.58
C SER A 188 -13.59 -13.48 -17.97
N ASP A 189 -14.70 -13.51 -18.71
CA ASP A 189 -14.72 -14.00 -20.10
C ASP A 189 -13.83 -13.16 -21.03
N HIS A 190 -13.87 -11.83 -20.88
CA HIS A 190 -13.09 -10.91 -21.70
C HIS A 190 -11.58 -11.15 -21.53
N PHE A 191 -11.10 -11.14 -20.30
CA PHE A 191 -9.66 -11.31 -20.04
C PHE A 191 -9.18 -12.74 -20.25
N ASN A 192 -10.04 -13.76 -20.10
CA ASN A 192 -9.67 -15.12 -20.49
C ASN A 192 -9.45 -15.27 -21.99
N LYS A 193 -10.26 -14.61 -22.83
CA LYS A 193 -10.02 -14.56 -24.29
C LYS A 193 -8.71 -13.84 -24.61
N LEU A 194 -8.45 -12.69 -23.99
CA LEU A 194 -7.20 -11.95 -24.18
C LEU A 194 -5.99 -12.79 -23.78
N LYS A 195 -6.04 -13.47 -22.64
CA LYS A 195 -4.98 -14.37 -22.16
C LYS A 195 -4.61 -15.41 -23.22
N THR A 196 -5.60 -16.13 -23.75
CA THR A 196 -5.37 -17.14 -24.80
C THR A 196 -4.73 -16.52 -26.04
N ILE A 197 -5.26 -15.40 -26.53
CA ILE A 197 -4.72 -14.71 -27.72
C ILE A 197 -3.27 -14.25 -27.49
N TYR A 198 -2.95 -13.72 -26.31
CA TYR A 198 -1.59 -13.30 -25.97
C TYR A 198 -0.62 -14.48 -25.98
N GLN A 199 -1.01 -15.62 -25.40
CA GLN A 199 -0.18 -16.83 -25.38
C GLN A 199 0.05 -17.37 -26.80
N GLU A 200 -1.01 -17.45 -27.62
CA GLU A 200 -0.91 -17.85 -29.02
C GLU A 200 0.00 -16.92 -29.82
N ASN A 201 -0.15 -15.61 -29.65
CA ASN A 201 0.69 -14.61 -30.31
C ASN A 201 2.17 -14.74 -29.92
N ILE A 202 2.46 -15.03 -28.64
CA ILE A 202 3.84 -15.25 -28.18
C ILE A 202 4.43 -16.50 -28.83
N THR A 203 3.70 -17.62 -28.82
CA THR A 203 4.15 -18.85 -29.45
C THR A 203 4.38 -18.67 -30.95
N ALA A 204 3.43 -18.05 -31.66
CA ALA A 204 3.56 -17.77 -33.09
C ALA A 204 4.75 -16.84 -33.38
N LYS A 205 4.94 -15.78 -32.58
CA LYS A 205 6.05 -14.83 -32.75
C LYS A 205 7.41 -15.50 -32.52
N ILE A 206 7.53 -16.37 -31.52
CA ILE A 206 8.75 -17.14 -31.27
C ILE A 206 9.04 -18.09 -32.45
N ALA A 207 8.03 -18.78 -32.97
CA ALA A 207 8.19 -19.67 -34.12
C ALA A 207 8.69 -18.91 -35.35
N ILE A 208 8.05 -17.79 -35.69
CA ILE A 208 8.47 -16.92 -36.80
C ILE A 208 9.89 -16.41 -36.59
N ASN A 209 10.22 -15.93 -35.39
CA ASN A 209 11.56 -15.45 -35.08
C ASN A 209 12.62 -16.57 -35.23
N ASN A 210 12.31 -17.82 -34.85
CA ASN A 210 13.20 -18.96 -35.05
C ASN A 210 13.42 -19.28 -36.54
N GLU A 211 12.37 -19.18 -37.37
CA GLU A 211 12.50 -19.32 -38.83
C GLU A 211 13.38 -18.23 -39.42
N LEU A 212 13.20 -16.98 -38.99
CA LEU A 212 14.05 -15.85 -39.43
C LEU A 212 15.51 -16.04 -39.01
N ILE A 213 15.75 -16.52 -37.79
CA ILE A 213 17.10 -16.84 -37.32
C ILE A 213 17.74 -17.91 -38.22
N LYS A 214 16.98 -18.96 -38.59
CA LYS A 214 17.47 -20.00 -39.50
C LYS A 214 17.80 -19.45 -40.89
N GLN A 215 16.97 -18.57 -41.45
CA GLN A 215 17.25 -17.92 -42.73
C GLN A 215 18.50 -17.05 -42.67
N ILE A 216 18.70 -16.34 -41.55
CA ILE A 216 19.94 -15.56 -41.32
C ILE A 216 21.15 -16.49 -41.30
N ASP A 217 21.06 -17.65 -40.65
CA ASP A 217 22.15 -18.63 -40.62
C ASP A 217 22.49 -19.15 -42.02
N GLU A 218 21.48 -19.45 -42.84
CA GLU A 218 21.66 -19.88 -44.24
C GLU A 218 22.31 -18.77 -45.10
N LEU A 219 21.93 -17.50 -44.90
CA LEU A 219 22.55 -16.35 -45.58
C LEU A 219 24.03 -16.16 -45.20
N ILE A 220 24.35 -16.25 -43.91
CA ILE A 220 25.74 -16.12 -43.41
C ILE A 220 26.62 -17.23 -44.00
N VAL A 221 26.12 -18.47 -44.02
CA VAL A 221 26.83 -19.61 -44.63
C VAL A 221 27.06 -19.38 -46.13
N SER A 222 26.03 -18.92 -46.85
CA SER A 222 26.11 -18.65 -48.29
C SER A 222 27.16 -17.58 -48.61
N PHE A 223 27.23 -16.51 -47.81
CA PHE A 223 28.23 -15.45 -47.95
C PHE A 223 29.65 -15.94 -47.64
N SER A 224 29.81 -16.85 -46.67
CA SER A 224 31.12 -17.45 -46.36
C SER A 224 31.63 -18.40 -47.45
N GLN A 225 30.76 -18.92 -48.31
CA GLN A 225 31.10 -19.91 -49.34
C GLN A 225 31.35 -19.30 -50.73
N SER A 226 30.94 -18.05 -50.98
CA SER A 226 31.21 -17.37 -52.25
C SER A 226 32.70 -17.02 -52.39
N LYS A 227 33.40 -17.65 -53.35
CA LYS A 227 34.77 -17.25 -53.73
C LYS A 227 34.74 -15.94 -54.52
N PRO A 228 35.65 -14.98 -54.26
CA PRO A 228 35.70 -13.73 -55.02
C PRO A 228 36.22 -14.02 -56.42
N SER A 229 35.34 -13.94 -57.42
CA SER A 229 35.71 -13.98 -58.83
C SER A 229 35.58 -12.56 -59.38
N GLY A 230 36.67 -11.78 -59.32
CA GLY A 230 36.73 -10.41 -59.84
C GLY A 230 36.87 -9.33 -58.76
N SER A 231 37.65 -8.29 -59.05
CA SER A 231 38.17 -7.25 -58.13
C SER A 231 37.13 -6.23 -57.65
N VAL A 232 36.01 -6.67 -57.08
CA VAL A 232 35.05 -5.81 -56.37
C VAL A 232 34.90 -6.31 -54.94
N THR A 233 36.01 -6.28 -54.23
CA THR A 233 36.03 -6.39 -52.77
C THR A 233 35.86 -4.97 -52.23
N ILE A 234 35.08 -4.78 -51.16
CA ILE A 234 34.86 -3.53 -50.41
C ILE A 234 33.57 -2.77 -50.80
N SER A 235 32.40 -3.34 -50.44
CA SER A 235 31.26 -2.57 -49.87
C SER A 235 30.19 -3.47 -49.21
N GLU A 236 30.13 -4.76 -49.58
CA GLU A 236 29.10 -5.71 -49.10
C GLU A 236 29.21 -6.10 -47.62
N ASN A 237 30.37 -5.89 -46.99
CA ASN A 237 30.62 -6.32 -45.60
C ASN A 237 29.84 -5.49 -44.55
N SER A 238 29.27 -4.34 -44.94
CA SER A 238 28.48 -3.48 -44.05
C SER A 238 27.11 -4.07 -43.69
N GLY A 239 26.51 -4.86 -44.58
CA GLY A 239 25.21 -5.51 -44.36
C GLY A 239 25.27 -6.72 -43.43
N LEU A 240 26.39 -7.46 -43.44
CA LEU A 240 26.56 -8.69 -42.66
C LEU A 240 26.51 -8.41 -41.14
N ASN A 241 27.16 -7.33 -40.68
CA ASN A 241 27.07 -6.90 -39.28
C ASN A 241 25.63 -6.58 -38.88
N GLY A 242 24.85 -5.93 -39.75
CA GLY A 242 23.43 -5.65 -39.50
C GLY A 242 22.60 -6.92 -39.34
N ILE A 243 22.85 -7.93 -40.18
CA ILE A 243 22.17 -9.23 -40.14
C ILE A 243 22.53 -10.01 -38.87
N ILE A 244 23.82 -10.05 -38.49
CA ILE A 244 24.28 -10.72 -37.26
C ILE A 244 23.68 -10.04 -36.02
N ASN A 245 23.70 -8.71 -35.97
CA ASN A 245 23.07 -7.95 -34.89
C ASN A 245 21.57 -8.25 -34.84
N LYS A 246 20.90 -8.36 -35.99
CA LYS A 246 19.48 -8.70 -36.03
C LYS A 246 19.19 -10.08 -35.47
N LYS A 247 20.05 -11.06 -35.74
CA LYS A 247 19.95 -12.40 -35.14
C LYS A 247 20.02 -12.34 -33.61
N ASP A 248 21.01 -11.61 -33.07
CA ASP A 248 21.15 -11.44 -31.62
C ASP A 248 19.92 -10.75 -31.00
N GLU A 249 19.38 -9.72 -31.66
CA GLU A 249 18.12 -9.09 -31.25
C GLU A 249 16.93 -10.06 -31.22
N LEU A 250 16.76 -10.89 -32.26
CA LEU A 250 15.67 -11.87 -32.32
C LEU A 250 15.80 -12.94 -31.23
N ILE A 251 17.02 -13.38 -30.92
CA ILE A 251 17.30 -14.32 -29.83
C ILE A 251 16.92 -13.68 -28.48
N LYS A 252 17.38 -12.45 -28.24
CA LYS A 252 17.05 -11.69 -27.02
C LYS A 252 15.54 -11.46 -26.90
N GLU A 253 14.87 -11.15 -28.00
CA GLU A 253 13.41 -11.01 -28.05
C GLU A 253 12.71 -12.32 -27.66
N ASN A 254 13.13 -13.46 -28.22
CA ASN A 254 12.56 -14.77 -27.90
C ASN A 254 12.75 -15.12 -26.41
N GLN A 255 13.95 -14.91 -25.88
CA GLN A 255 14.24 -15.13 -24.46
C GLN A 255 13.38 -14.25 -23.55
N TYR A 256 13.25 -12.96 -23.90
CA TYR A 256 12.41 -12.02 -23.18
C TYR A 256 10.93 -12.47 -23.18
N LYS A 257 10.40 -12.87 -24.33
CA LYS A 257 9.02 -13.36 -24.45
C LYS A 257 8.78 -14.65 -23.67
N LEU A 258 9.72 -15.59 -23.69
CA LEU A 258 9.62 -16.83 -22.93
C LEU A 258 9.56 -16.57 -21.41
N LEU A 259 10.39 -15.65 -20.91
CA LEU A 259 10.40 -15.28 -19.51
C LEU A 259 9.05 -14.69 -19.05
N HIS A 260 8.50 -13.75 -19.83
CA HIS A 260 7.22 -13.10 -19.50
C HIS A 260 6.00 -14.00 -19.75
N ASN A 261 6.11 -15.01 -20.61
CA ASN A 261 5.01 -15.95 -20.83
C ASN A 261 4.61 -16.72 -19.55
N VAL A 262 5.54 -16.86 -18.60
CA VAL A 262 5.26 -17.44 -17.27
C VAL A 262 4.27 -16.59 -16.48
N GLU A 263 4.23 -15.28 -16.72
CA GLU A 263 3.32 -14.35 -16.06
C GLU A 263 1.95 -14.33 -16.75
N TYR A 264 1.91 -14.53 -18.07
CA TYR A 264 0.67 -14.52 -18.87
C TYR A 264 -0.17 -15.80 -18.76
N ASP A 265 0.13 -16.70 -17.82
CA ASP A 265 -0.73 -17.87 -17.52
C ASP A 265 -2.00 -17.49 -16.73
N LYS A 266 -2.04 -16.28 -16.17
CA LYS A 266 -3.15 -15.75 -15.35
C LYS A 266 -3.51 -14.32 -15.77
N ILE A 267 -4.77 -13.95 -15.57
CA ILE A 267 -5.24 -12.56 -15.74
C ILE A 267 -4.58 -11.68 -14.69
N VAL A 268 -4.56 -12.15 -13.43
CA VAL A 268 -3.81 -11.54 -12.33
C VAL A 268 -2.86 -12.60 -11.78
N LYS A 269 -1.56 -12.40 -11.95
CA LYS A 269 -0.52 -13.33 -11.50
C LYS A 269 -0.14 -13.06 -10.05
N ASP A 270 -0.09 -14.10 -9.22
CA ASP A 270 0.51 -14.07 -7.89
C ASP A 270 2.02 -14.30 -7.97
N GLN A 271 2.81 -13.32 -7.57
CA GLN A 271 4.27 -13.39 -7.57
C GLN A 271 4.83 -13.85 -6.22
N SER A 272 4.25 -13.36 -5.13
CA SER A 272 4.67 -13.71 -3.77
C SER A 272 3.48 -13.66 -2.83
N ILE A 273 3.46 -14.59 -1.87
CA ILE A 273 2.40 -14.72 -0.88
C ILE A 273 3.04 -14.92 0.48
N VAL A 274 2.72 -14.00 1.40
CA VAL A 274 3.08 -14.10 2.81
C VAL A 274 1.81 -14.33 3.60
N SER A 275 1.71 -15.50 4.22
CA SER A 275 0.51 -15.88 4.96
C SER A 275 0.69 -15.80 6.46
N ASN A 276 -0.38 -15.39 7.15
CA ASN A 276 -0.48 -15.39 8.61
C ASN A 276 0.65 -14.63 9.33
N GLN A 277 1.09 -13.49 8.78
CA GLN A 277 2.05 -12.62 9.47
C GLN A 277 1.36 -11.94 10.66
N ILE A 278 1.96 -11.99 11.85
CA ILE A 278 1.39 -11.32 13.03
C ILE A 278 1.35 -9.81 12.81
N ASN A 279 0.19 -9.21 13.03
CA ASN A 279 -0.02 -7.77 12.92
C ASN A 279 0.45 -7.06 14.20
N SER A 280 1.63 -6.43 14.13
CA SER A 280 2.18 -5.58 15.19
C SER A 280 2.01 -4.07 14.94
N SER A 281 1.28 -3.69 13.89
CA SER A 281 1.15 -2.30 13.47
C SER A 281 0.10 -1.53 14.28
N GLY A 282 0.32 -0.22 14.45
CA GLY A 282 -0.60 0.69 15.14
C GLY A 282 -0.72 0.42 16.65
N LEU A 283 -1.96 0.32 17.14
CA LEU A 283 -2.32 0.09 18.55
C LEU A 283 -2.50 -1.40 18.89
N LYS A 284 -2.47 -2.29 17.88
CA LYS A 284 -2.63 -3.74 18.07
C LYS A 284 -1.44 -4.29 18.89
N ASN A 285 -1.70 -5.12 19.89
CA ASN A 285 -0.72 -5.64 20.86
C ASN A 285 -0.07 -4.57 21.77
N LYS A 286 -0.63 -3.35 21.80
CA LYS A 286 -0.19 -2.25 22.66
C LYS A 286 -1.25 -1.84 23.69
N MET A 287 -2.41 -2.50 23.73
CA MET A 287 -3.50 -2.12 24.63
C MET A 287 -3.13 -2.33 26.10
N LYS A 288 -2.24 -3.28 26.40
CA LYS A 288 -1.63 -3.45 27.73
C LYS A 288 -0.86 -2.21 28.23
N PHE A 289 -0.44 -1.32 27.35
CA PHE A 289 0.22 -0.06 27.71
C PHE A 289 -0.74 1.14 27.64
N ILE A 290 -1.68 1.12 26.69
CA ILE A 290 -2.60 2.25 26.43
C ILE A 290 -3.73 2.28 27.47
N LEU A 291 -4.39 1.16 27.74
CA LEU A 291 -5.54 1.10 28.65
C LEU A 291 -5.24 1.53 30.09
N PRO A 292 -4.09 1.16 30.71
CA PRO A 292 -3.73 1.66 32.03
C PRO A 292 -3.67 3.20 32.07
N ILE A 293 -3.05 3.81 31.06
CA ILE A 293 -2.92 5.27 30.97
C ILE A 293 -4.29 5.90 30.73
N LEU A 294 -5.09 5.35 29.82
CA LEU A 294 -6.43 5.84 29.49
C LEU A 294 -7.35 5.82 30.72
N PHE A 295 -7.34 4.74 31.50
CA PHE A 295 -8.17 4.63 32.69
C PHE A 295 -7.80 5.66 33.74
N VAL A 296 -6.51 5.82 34.02
CA VAL A 296 -6.02 6.85 34.95
C VAL A 296 -6.42 8.25 34.44
N PHE A 297 -6.23 8.51 33.15
CA PHE A 297 -6.60 9.79 32.54
C PHE A 297 -8.11 10.08 32.65
N LEU A 298 -8.97 9.11 32.34
CA LEU A 298 -10.42 9.22 32.47
C LEU A 298 -10.84 9.48 33.92
N TYR A 299 -10.24 8.78 34.89
CA TYR A 299 -10.51 9.02 36.31
C TYR A 299 -10.12 10.43 36.74
N LEU A 300 -8.94 10.92 36.33
CA LEU A 300 -8.49 12.28 36.62
C LEU A 300 -9.41 13.33 36.01
N GLY A 301 -9.82 13.13 34.75
CA GLY A 301 -10.76 14.00 34.03
C GLY A 301 -12.12 14.04 34.72
N PHE A 302 -12.69 12.86 35.03
CA PHE A 302 -13.97 12.75 35.72
C PHE A 302 -13.93 13.38 37.12
N TYR A 303 -12.85 13.17 37.88
CA TYR A 303 -12.69 13.77 39.20
C TYR A 303 -12.64 15.31 39.13
N LYS A 304 -11.87 15.88 38.19
CA LYS A 304 -11.84 17.33 37.96
C LYS A 304 -13.21 17.86 37.54
N PHE A 305 -13.89 17.18 36.62
CA PHE A 305 -15.23 17.58 36.18
C PHE A 305 -16.24 17.54 37.35
N TYR A 306 -16.25 16.45 38.13
CA TYR A 306 -17.15 16.28 39.26
C TYR A 306 -16.93 17.33 40.35
N THR A 307 -15.68 17.68 40.65
CA THR A 307 -15.36 18.73 41.63
C THR A 307 -15.76 20.11 41.16
N LEU A 308 -15.58 20.43 39.86
CA LEU A 308 -16.07 21.67 39.27
C LEU A 308 -17.60 21.74 39.27
N TYR A 309 -18.26 20.66 38.89
CA TYR A 309 -19.72 20.54 38.91
C TYR A 309 -20.28 20.82 40.31
N LYS A 310 -19.72 20.20 41.35
CA LYS A 310 -20.12 20.46 42.74
C LYS A 310 -19.96 21.93 43.16
N LYS A 311 -18.85 22.58 42.75
CA LYS A 311 -18.63 24.00 43.03
C LYS A 311 -19.66 24.89 42.34
N GLN A 312 -20.00 24.59 41.08
CA GLN A 312 -21.03 25.35 40.36
C GLN A 312 -22.42 25.13 40.93
N LEU A 313 -22.78 23.89 41.29
CA LEU A 313 -24.06 23.57 41.92
C LEU A 313 -24.22 24.30 43.26
N ALA A 314 -23.17 24.34 44.08
CA ALA A 314 -23.18 25.07 45.34
C ALA A 314 -23.36 26.58 45.15
N ARG A 315 -22.81 27.16 44.06
CA ARG A 315 -23.00 28.57 43.70
C ARG A 315 -24.42 28.88 43.23
N ILE A 316 -25.08 27.93 42.56
CA ILE A 316 -26.48 28.11 42.10
C ILE A 316 -27.46 27.99 43.27
N ASN A 317 -27.13 27.18 44.27
CA ASN A 317 -27.95 26.96 45.46
C ASN A 317 -27.66 27.95 46.62
N SER A 318 -26.72 28.88 46.44
CA SER A 318 -26.38 29.96 47.39
C SER A 318 -26.95 31.28 46.92
#